data_AF-A0A164Z6N7-F1
#
_entry.id   AF-A0A164Z6N7-F1
#
_cell.length_a   1.000
_cell.length_b   1.000
_cell.length_c   1.000
_cell.angle_alpha   90.00
_cell.angle_beta   90.00
_cell.angle_gamma   90.00
#
_symmetry.space_group_name_H-M   'P 1'
#
loop_
_entity.id
_entity.type
_entity.pdbx_description
1 polymer ?
#
loop_
_entity_poly.entity_id
_entity_poly.type
_entity_poly.pdbx_seq_one_letter_code
_entity_poly.pdbx_strand_id
1 'polypeptide(L)'
;MSQMESSSSPFLPTLQTPLSEASPKPFKKSLVASFMEATTLRSPSFKEDTYFLTHLKPSEKKSLQELKEKLKASHEAVSMWGISLLSGDEKADVILLKFLRARDFRVQDSLQMLLKCLEWRKDFEADGIVEQDLGFKELEGVVAYMNGYDKEGHPVCYNAYGVFKDKEMYEKTFGDDFKLEKFLRWRVQVLERGIKLLHFKPGGINSIIQVTDLKDMPKRELRVASNHILSLFQDNYPEMVARKIFINVPWYFSVLYSVFSPFLTQRTKSKFVISKEGNVAETLYKFIRPENIPVQYGGLSRLGGSENGPSKPASEFTVKGGEKVNIQIEGIEAGATITWDIVVGGWELEYCAEFVPIAEGGYTIAVEKPRKIAAAEEAVHNLYTAKEAGKMVLSVDNTSSRKKKVAAYRYIVRKSTSAF
;
A
#
# COMPACT_ATOMS: atom_id res chain seq x y z
N MET A 1 54.62 -22.16 -73.93
CA MET A 1 55.46 -23.18 -73.28
C MET A 1 55.31 -23.02 -71.78
N SER A 2 55.04 -24.13 -71.09
CA SER A 2 54.92 -24.28 -69.62
C SER A 2 53.74 -23.55 -68.95
N GLN A 3 53.01 -24.12 -67.99
CA GLN A 3 52.98 -25.43 -67.31
C GLN A 3 51.57 -25.52 -66.66
N MET A 4 50.85 -26.66 -66.74
CA MET A 4 50.75 -27.70 -65.68
C MET A 4 50.27 -27.15 -64.33
N GLU A 5 49.34 -27.73 -63.57
CA GLU A 5 48.66 -29.03 -63.55
C GLU A 5 47.47 -28.88 -62.60
N SER A 6 46.26 -29.33 -62.96
CA SER A 6 45.58 -30.52 -62.44
C SER A 6 45.39 -30.60 -60.91
N SER A 7 44.14 -30.60 -60.44
CA SER A 7 43.54 -31.78 -59.81
C SER A 7 42.09 -31.52 -59.37
N SER A 8 41.29 -32.55 -59.57
CA SER A 8 39.84 -32.65 -59.39
C SER A 8 39.40 -32.89 -57.94
N SER A 9 38.23 -32.37 -57.55
CA SER A 9 37.31 -33.01 -56.58
C SER A 9 35.93 -32.29 -56.52
N PRO A 10 34.87 -32.96 -56.00
CA PRO A 10 33.51 -32.89 -56.55
C PRO A 10 32.52 -31.98 -55.78
N PHE A 11 31.34 -31.83 -56.39
CA PHE A 11 30.12 -31.17 -55.91
C PHE A 11 29.82 -31.27 -54.40
N LEU A 12 29.48 -30.13 -53.80
CA LEU A 12 28.68 -29.98 -52.58
C LEU A 12 27.57 -28.94 -52.83
N PRO A 13 26.34 -29.17 -52.33
CA PRO A 13 25.19 -28.31 -52.61
C PRO A 13 25.26 -27.01 -51.80
N THR A 14 24.86 -25.92 -52.44
CA THR A 14 24.69 -24.58 -51.87
C THR A 14 23.77 -24.63 -50.65
N LEU A 15 24.33 -24.51 -49.45
CA LEU A 15 23.56 -24.24 -48.23
C LEU A 15 22.97 -22.84 -48.33
N GLN A 16 21.64 -22.77 -48.40
CA GLN A 16 20.89 -21.56 -48.10
C GLN A 16 21.25 -21.09 -46.68
N THR A 17 21.79 -19.89 -46.57
CA THR A 17 21.90 -19.15 -45.31
C THR A 17 20.52 -19.06 -44.67
N PRO A 18 20.32 -19.56 -43.43
CA PRO A 18 19.10 -19.28 -42.70
C PRO A 18 19.06 -17.78 -42.41
N LEU A 19 17.95 -17.16 -42.81
CA LEU A 19 17.55 -15.81 -42.43
C LEU A 19 17.84 -15.60 -40.94
N SER A 20 18.69 -14.61 -40.66
CA SER A 20 18.85 -14.01 -39.33
C SER A 20 17.46 -13.82 -38.70
N GLU A 21 17.13 -14.63 -37.70
CA GLU A 21 15.96 -14.39 -36.86
C GLU A 21 16.08 -12.99 -36.28
N ALA A 22 15.17 -12.13 -36.74
CA ALA A 22 15.06 -10.76 -36.25
C ALA A 22 14.90 -10.82 -34.72
N SER A 23 15.84 -10.19 -34.01
CA SER A 23 15.67 -9.87 -32.60
C SER A 23 14.25 -9.31 -32.38
N PRO A 24 13.48 -9.84 -31.41
CA PRO A 24 12.14 -9.34 -31.18
C PRO A 24 12.23 -7.87 -30.79
N LYS A 25 11.60 -7.00 -31.59
CA LYS A 25 11.44 -5.57 -31.29
C LYS A 25 10.96 -5.42 -29.85
N PRO A 26 11.53 -4.50 -29.06
CA PRO A 26 11.18 -4.37 -27.65
C PRO A 26 9.71 -3.98 -27.55
N PHE A 27 8.87 -4.91 -27.11
CA PHE A 27 7.49 -4.61 -26.75
C PHE A 27 7.53 -3.47 -25.72
N LYS A 28 6.86 -2.36 -26.03
CA LYS A 28 6.72 -1.21 -25.14
C LYS A 28 5.98 -1.66 -23.86
N LYS A 29 6.72 -2.12 -22.85
CA LYS A 29 6.16 -2.69 -21.62
C LYS A 29 5.29 -1.67 -20.88
N SER A 30 4.14 -2.10 -20.37
CA SER A 30 3.32 -1.24 -19.50
C SER A 30 4.08 -0.89 -18.22
N LEU A 31 3.85 0.30 -17.66
CA LEU A 31 4.35 0.72 -16.34
C LEU A 31 4.03 -0.33 -15.27
N VAL A 32 2.83 -0.89 -15.33
CA VAL A 32 2.36 -2.00 -14.51
C VAL A 32 3.20 -3.27 -14.70
N ALA A 33 3.57 -3.60 -15.93
CA ALA A 33 4.45 -4.73 -16.19
C ALA A 33 5.84 -4.48 -15.59
N SER A 34 6.31 -3.22 -15.58
CA SER A 34 7.56 -2.84 -14.93
C SER A 34 7.47 -2.96 -13.39
N PHE A 35 6.33 -2.56 -12.78
CA PHE A 35 6.05 -2.80 -11.36
C PHE A 35 6.00 -4.29 -10.99
N MET A 36 5.42 -5.13 -11.85
CA MET A 36 5.33 -6.58 -11.63
C MET A 36 6.67 -7.27 -11.86
N GLU A 37 7.41 -6.87 -12.89
CA GLU A 37 8.68 -7.48 -13.30
C GLU A 37 9.80 -7.08 -12.34
N ALA A 38 9.81 -5.86 -11.81
CA ALA A 38 10.69 -5.46 -10.73
C ALA A 38 10.54 -6.46 -9.55
N THR A 39 9.33 -6.79 -9.14
CA THR A 39 9.10 -7.74 -8.04
C THR A 39 9.41 -9.21 -8.33
N THR A 40 10.03 -9.56 -9.46
CA THR A 40 10.40 -10.96 -9.81
C THR A 40 11.64 -11.50 -9.09
N LEU A 41 12.18 -10.80 -8.08
CA LEU A 41 13.31 -11.32 -7.31
C LEU A 41 12.95 -12.68 -6.67
N ARG A 42 13.73 -13.68 -7.09
CA ARG A 42 13.61 -15.10 -6.76
C ARG A 42 13.63 -15.26 -5.24
N SER A 43 12.59 -15.87 -4.69
CA SER A 43 12.59 -16.55 -3.38
C SER A 43 11.33 -17.41 -3.29
N PRO A 44 11.41 -18.67 -2.82
CA PRO A 44 10.24 -19.53 -2.64
C PRO A 44 9.59 -19.33 -1.26
N SER A 45 8.26 -19.35 -1.25
CA SER A 45 7.34 -19.35 -0.09
C SER A 45 7.32 -18.11 0.81
N PHE A 46 6.14 -17.51 1.02
CA PHE A 46 5.92 -16.40 1.96
C PHE A 46 5.04 -16.87 3.13
N LYS A 47 5.67 -16.99 4.29
CA LYS A 47 5.08 -16.61 5.56
C LYS A 47 5.81 -15.35 5.98
N GLU A 48 5.10 -14.34 6.49
CA GLU A 48 5.79 -13.18 7.06
C GLU A 48 6.75 -13.66 8.14
N ASP A 49 8.00 -13.25 8.01
CA ASP A 49 9.06 -13.78 8.83
C ASP A 49 9.06 -13.07 10.17
N THR A 50 9.07 -13.86 11.25
CA THR A 50 9.05 -13.36 12.62
C THR A 50 10.41 -12.84 13.10
N TYR A 51 11.48 -13.07 12.33
CA TYR A 51 12.87 -12.74 12.63
C TYR A 51 13.45 -13.37 13.92
N PHE A 52 12.73 -14.30 14.56
CA PHE A 52 13.30 -15.09 15.64
C PHE A 52 14.41 -15.98 15.09
N LEU A 53 15.61 -15.88 15.68
CA LEU A 53 16.75 -16.71 15.29
C LEU A 53 16.43 -18.21 15.46
N THR A 54 15.59 -18.58 16.43
CA THR A 54 15.15 -19.97 16.65
C THR A 54 14.40 -20.57 15.46
N HIS A 55 13.76 -19.75 14.63
CA HIS A 55 13.03 -20.18 13.44
C HIS A 55 13.93 -20.32 12.20
N LEU A 56 15.18 -19.82 12.25
CA LEU A 56 16.13 -19.93 11.14
C LEU A 56 16.71 -21.33 11.04
N LYS A 57 16.90 -21.80 9.80
CA LYS A 57 17.64 -23.03 9.50
C LYS A 57 19.11 -22.88 9.94
N PRO A 58 19.81 -24.00 10.24
CA PRO A 58 21.24 -23.95 10.56
C PRO A 58 22.09 -23.22 9.49
N SER A 59 21.76 -23.42 8.20
CA SER A 59 22.42 -22.73 7.09
C SER A 59 22.20 -21.22 7.10
N GLU A 60 21.00 -20.76 7.44
CA GLU A 60 20.64 -19.34 7.50
C GLU A 60 21.31 -18.64 8.68
N LYS A 61 21.38 -19.31 9.84
CA LYS A 61 22.16 -18.85 10.99
C LYS A 61 23.64 -18.70 10.65
N LYS A 62 24.20 -19.68 9.93
CA LYS A 62 25.58 -19.62 9.44
C LYS A 62 25.79 -18.44 8.50
N SER A 63 24.89 -18.21 7.53
CA SER A 63 24.97 -17.05 6.64
C SER A 63 24.89 -15.71 7.37
N LEU A 64 24.05 -15.60 8.40
CA LEU A 64 23.98 -14.40 9.24
C LEU A 64 25.29 -14.15 10.00
N GLN A 65 25.87 -15.19 10.59
CA GLN A 65 27.14 -15.08 11.29
C GLN A 65 28.29 -14.71 10.34
N GLU A 66 28.37 -15.34 9.16
CA GLU A 66 29.38 -15.03 8.15
C GLU A 66 29.26 -13.58 7.64
N LEU A 67 28.03 -13.07 7.47
CA LEU A 67 27.81 -11.67 7.09
C LEU A 67 28.32 -10.70 8.17
N LYS A 68 28.04 -10.99 9.45
CA LYS A 68 28.55 -10.20 10.58
C LYS A 68 30.07 -10.18 10.63
N GLU A 69 30.72 -11.31 10.40
CA GLU A 69 32.18 -11.42 10.39
C GLU A 69 32.79 -10.61 9.25
N LYS A 70 32.23 -10.69 8.04
CA LYS A 70 32.68 -9.89 6.89
C LYS A 70 32.50 -8.39 7.13
N LEU A 71 31.40 -7.96 7.78
CA LEU A 71 31.19 -6.57 8.16
C LEU A 71 32.17 -6.08 9.25
N LYS A 72 32.52 -6.94 10.21
CA LYS A 72 33.57 -6.60 11.19
C LYS A 72 34.93 -6.41 10.52
N ALA A 73 35.24 -7.27 9.53
CA ALA A 73 36.49 -7.21 8.78
C ALA A 73 36.61 -5.96 7.87
N SER A 74 35.51 -5.28 7.53
CA SER A 74 35.57 -4.03 6.76
C SER A 74 35.93 -2.80 7.60
N HIS A 75 36.10 -2.94 8.94
CA HIS A 75 36.59 -1.91 9.88
C HIS A 75 35.84 -0.56 9.91
N GLU A 76 34.68 -0.47 9.28
CA GLU A 76 33.83 0.73 9.32
C GLU A 76 32.78 0.62 10.42
N ALA A 77 32.57 1.71 11.17
CA ALA A 77 31.44 1.81 12.08
C ALA A 77 30.16 1.94 11.25
N VAL A 78 29.46 0.82 11.04
CA VAL A 78 28.28 0.78 10.17
C VAL A 78 27.00 0.89 11.00
N SER A 79 26.14 1.86 10.65
CA SER A 79 24.80 2.00 11.23
C SER A 79 23.75 2.22 10.15
N MET A 80 22.51 1.83 10.42
CA MET A 80 21.36 2.04 9.54
C MET A 80 20.11 2.28 10.37
N TRP A 81 19.35 3.35 10.07
CA TRP A 81 18.18 3.78 10.85
C TRP A 81 18.45 3.92 12.36
N GLY A 82 19.63 4.43 12.71
CA GLY A 82 20.07 4.60 14.11
C GLY A 82 20.46 3.31 14.83
N ILE A 83 20.51 2.16 14.14
CA ILE A 83 20.92 0.88 14.70
C ILE A 83 22.35 0.56 14.24
N SER A 84 23.26 0.34 15.20
CA SER A 84 24.61 -0.13 14.90
C SER A 84 24.56 -1.60 14.47
N LEU A 85 24.98 -1.88 13.23
CA LEU A 85 24.89 -3.22 12.63
C LEU A 85 25.87 -4.23 13.25
N LEU A 86 26.85 -3.75 14.02
CA LEU A 86 27.86 -4.56 14.70
C LEU A 86 27.66 -4.66 16.22
N SER A 87 26.60 -4.04 16.76
CA SER A 87 26.34 -3.96 18.21
C SER A 87 26.00 -5.29 18.88
N GLY A 88 25.69 -6.34 18.10
CA GLY A 88 25.20 -7.61 18.64
C GLY A 88 23.75 -7.57 19.12
N ASP A 89 23.03 -6.46 18.90
CA ASP A 89 21.60 -6.31 19.17
C ASP A 89 20.77 -7.17 18.19
N GLU A 90 19.69 -7.79 18.68
CA GLU A 90 18.70 -8.47 17.86
C GLU A 90 18.12 -7.55 16.76
N LYS A 91 18.11 -6.23 16.98
CA LYS A 91 17.68 -5.28 15.95
C LYS A 91 18.60 -5.24 14.74
N ALA A 92 19.92 -5.33 14.96
CA ALA A 92 20.87 -5.43 13.88
C ALA A 92 20.61 -6.70 13.06
N ASP A 93 20.29 -7.81 13.73
CA ASP A 93 20.01 -9.09 13.08
C ASP A 93 18.79 -9.01 12.18
N VAL A 94 17.73 -8.32 12.61
CA VAL A 94 16.54 -8.08 11.78
C VAL A 94 16.92 -7.36 10.49
N ILE A 95 17.74 -6.30 10.55
CA ILE A 95 18.18 -5.56 9.36
C ILE A 95 19.03 -6.46 8.46
N LEU A 96 20.04 -7.13 9.01
CA LEU A 96 20.93 -8.01 8.24
C LEU A 96 20.16 -9.15 7.56
N LEU A 97 19.17 -9.73 8.24
CA LEU A 97 18.29 -10.76 7.68
C LEU A 97 17.45 -10.25 6.50
N LYS A 98 17.08 -8.97 6.45
CA LYS A 98 16.40 -8.39 5.28
C LYS A 98 17.29 -8.43 4.04
N PHE A 99 18.55 -8.03 4.17
CA PHE A 99 19.52 -8.08 3.07
C PHE A 99 19.82 -9.52 2.64
N LEU A 100 20.02 -10.43 3.59
CA LEU A 100 20.22 -11.86 3.30
C LEU A 100 19.03 -12.43 2.53
N ARG A 101 17.80 -12.18 2.99
CA ARG A 101 16.58 -12.68 2.33
C ARG A 101 16.36 -12.07 0.95
N ALA A 102 16.78 -10.84 0.72
CA ALA A 102 16.70 -10.19 -0.59
C ALA A 102 17.69 -10.78 -1.61
N ARG A 103 18.65 -11.59 -1.16
CA ARG A 103 19.66 -12.25 -1.99
C ARG A 103 19.71 -13.77 -1.78
N ASP A 104 18.62 -14.36 -1.29
CA ASP A 104 18.48 -15.79 -1.03
C ASP A 104 19.63 -16.37 -0.15
N PHE A 105 20.01 -15.62 0.88
CA PHE A 105 21.08 -15.93 1.83
C PHE A 105 22.48 -16.12 1.20
N ARG A 106 22.69 -15.63 -0.02
CA ARG A 106 24.02 -15.51 -0.63
C ARG A 106 24.80 -14.38 0.05
N VAL A 107 25.72 -14.75 0.93
CA VAL A 107 26.40 -13.82 1.85
C VAL A 107 27.13 -12.72 1.10
N GLN A 108 27.90 -13.06 0.06
CA GLN A 108 28.69 -12.07 -0.67
C GLN A 108 27.81 -11.04 -1.41
N ASP A 109 26.74 -11.49 -2.06
CA ASP A 109 25.79 -10.62 -2.76
C ASP A 109 25.03 -9.72 -1.77
N SER A 110 24.72 -10.26 -0.58
CA SER A 110 24.05 -9.52 0.51
C SER A 110 24.94 -8.42 1.07
N LEU A 111 26.23 -8.73 1.30
CA LEU A 111 27.24 -7.76 1.73
C LEU A 111 27.40 -6.64 0.70
N GLN A 112 27.54 -6.97 -0.58
CA GLN A 112 27.67 -5.97 -1.64
C GLN A 112 26.43 -5.07 -1.73
N MET A 113 25.22 -5.64 -1.61
CA MET A 113 23.99 -4.85 -1.57
C MET A 113 23.96 -3.91 -0.37
N LEU A 114 24.32 -4.41 0.82
CA LEU A 114 24.35 -3.62 2.05
C LEU A 114 25.34 -2.46 1.97
N LEU A 115 26.58 -2.71 1.54
CA LEU A 115 27.60 -1.67 1.40
C LEU A 115 27.18 -0.58 0.40
N LYS A 116 26.66 -0.96 -0.77
CA LYS A 116 26.11 -0.01 -1.74
C LYS A 116 24.94 0.80 -1.19
N CYS A 117 24.07 0.17 -0.41
CA CYS A 117 22.96 0.85 0.23
C CYS A 117 23.46 1.87 1.25
N LEU A 118 24.47 1.53 2.06
CA LEU A 118 25.05 2.45 3.05
C LEU A 118 25.73 3.66 2.40
N GLU A 119 26.48 3.43 1.32
CA GLU A 119 27.07 4.49 0.50
C GLU A 119 25.98 5.38 -0.09
N TRP A 120 24.95 4.79 -0.70
CA TRP A 120 23.81 5.53 -1.23
C TRP A 120 23.09 6.35 -0.16
N ARG A 121 22.89 5.80 1.05
CA ARG A 121 22.22 6.53 2.15
C ARG A 121 23.00 7.78 2.55
N LYS A 122 24.33 7.70 2.54
CA LYS A 122 25.22 8.83 2.81
C LYS A 122 25.11 9.89 1.70
N ASP A 123 25.29 9.48 0.45
CA ASP A 123 25.26 10.39 -0.70
C ASP A 123 23.88 11.03 -0.90
N PHE A 124 22.82 10.29 -0.60
CA PHE A 124 21.44 10.75 -0.70
C PHE A 124 20.98 11.53 0.54
N GLU A 125 21.77 11.58 1.62
CA GLU A 125 21.40 12.14 2.92
C GLU A 125 20.08 11.54 3.48
N ALA A 126 19.89 10.23 3.30
CA ALA A 126 18.64 9.55 3.61
C ALA A 126 18.29 9.57 5.10
N ASP A 127 19.27 9.62 6.01
CA ASP A 127 19.03 9.61 7.45
C ASP A 127 18.39 10.92 7.96
N GLY A 128 18.70 12.05 7.32
CA GLY A 128 18.14 13.37 7.66
C GLY A 128 16.91 13.77 6.84
N ILE A 129 16.55 12.98 5.83
CA ILE A 129 15.59 13.41 4.80
C ILE A 129 14.19 13.70 5.35
N VAL A 130 13.77 13.04 6.43
CA VAL A 130 12.43 13.21 7.03
C VAL A 130 12.17 14.65 7.47
N GLU A 131 13.21 15.38 7.87
CA GLU A 131 13.12 16.74 8.38
C GLU A 131 13.29 17.82 7.29
N GLN A 132 13.62 17.43 6.06
CA GLN A 132 13.86 18.37 4.95
C GLN A 132 12.54 18.95 4.39
N ASP A 133 12.48 20.26 4.13
CA ASP A 133 11.38 20.85 3.35
C ASP A 133 11.65 20.72 1.85
N LEU A 134 11.01 19.73 1.23
CA LEU A 134 11.14 19.46 -0.20
C LEU A 134 10.07 20.20 -1.04
N GLY A 135 9.24 21.05 -0.44
CA GLY A 135 8.26 21.87 -1.16
C GLY A 135 7.11 21.07 -1.79
N PHE A 136 6.77 19.91 -1.24
CA PHE A 136 5.67 19.04 -1.71
C PHE A 136 4.50 18.98 -0.73
N LYS A 137 4.27 20.05 0.05
CA LYS A 137 3.16 20.13 1.02
C LYS A 137 1.80 19.91 0.36
N GLU A 138 1.64 20.31 -0.90
CA GLU A 138 0.43 20.09 -1.70
C GLU A 138 0.20 18.61 -2.11
N LEU A 139 1.26 17.79 -2.14
CA LEU A 139 1.16 16.36 -2.45
C LEU A 139 1.02 15.49 -1.19
N GLU A 140 1.30 16.07 -0.02
CA GLU A 140 1.18 15.41 1.27
C GLU A 140 -0.29 15.10 1.57
N GLY A 141 -0.59 13.85 1.93
CA GLY A 141 -1.97 13.38 2.11
C GLY A 141 -2.74 13.12 0.81
N VAL A 142 -2.17 13.44 -0.36
CA VAL A 142 -2.82 13.26 -1.66
C VAL A 142 -2.14 12.19 -2.50
N VAL A 143 -0.84 12.33 -2.77
CA VAL A 143 -0.11 11.45 -3.69
C VAL A 143 0.54 10.28 -2.98
N ALA A 144 1.25 10.54 -1.88
CA ALA A 144 1.83 9.49 -1.09
C ALA A 144 1.96 9.90 0.36
N TYR A 145 1.47 9.05 1.25
CA TYR A 145 1.37 9.39 2.67
C TYR A 145 1.20 8.14 3.53
N MET A 146 1.62 8.24 4.79
CA MET A 146 1.35 7.24 5.82
C MET A 146 0.00 7.56 6.47
N ASN A 147 -0.91 6.60 6.55
CA ASN A 147 -2.17 6.78 7.28
C ASN A 147 -2.66 5.45 7.86
N GLY A 148 -2.80 5.39 9.18
CA GLY A 148 -3.37 4.23 9.86
C GLY A 148 -2.47 2.99 9.84
N TYR A 149 -3.04 1.91 10.38
CA TYR A 149 -2.39 0.61 10.56
C TYR A 149 -3.33 -0.50 10.11
N ASP A 150 -2.76 -1.59 9.60
CA ASP A 150 -3.53 -2.79 9.29
C ASP A 150 -3.97 -3.54 10.57
N LYS A 151 -4.67 -4.68 10.39
CA LYS A 151 -5.18 -5.51 11.49
C LYS A 151 -4.05 -6.22 12.26
N GLU A 152 -2.85 -6.30 11.70
CA GLU A 152 -1.66 -6.92 12.30
C GLU A 152 -0.72 -5.89 12.95
N GLY A 153 -0.94 -4.59 12.71
CA GLY A 153 -0.17 -3.47 13.27
C GLY A 153 0.84 -2.84 12.31
N HIS A 154 0.88 -3.25 11.03
CA HIS A 154 1.75 -2.66 10.03
C HIS A 154 1.29 -1.24 9.64
N PRO A 155 2.18 -0.24 9.62
CA PRO A 155 1.88 1.07 9.06
C PRO A 155 1.47 0.95 7.59
N VAL A 156 0.45 1.73 7.18
CA VAL A 156 -0.06 1.72 5.81
C VAL A 156 0.39 2.96 5.04
N CYS A 157 1.08 2.73 3.92
CA CYS A 157 1.52 3.74 2.98
C CYS A 157 0.57 3.75 1.77
N TYR A 158 -0.16 4.84 1.58
CA TYR A 158 -1.01 5.07 0.41
C TYR A 158 -0.23 5.75 -0.71
N ASN A 159 -0.51 5.38 -1.95
CA ASN A 159 0.13 5.90 -3.15
C ASN A 159 -0.93 6.11 -4.24
N ALA A 160 -1.30 7.34 -4.56
CA ALA A 160 -2.30 7.70 -5.55
C ALA A 160 -1.71 8.69 -6.56
N TYR A 161 -1.37 8.20 -7.75
CA TYR A 161 -0.71 9.00 -8.78
C TYR A 161 -1.68 9.59 -9.82
N GLY A 162 -2.99 9.48 -9.60
CA GLY A 162 -4.02 9.97 -10.52
C GLY A 162 -3.97 11.49 -10.75
N VAL A 163 -3.45 12.26 -9.78
CA VAL A 163 -3.31 13.73 -9.91
C VAL A 163 -2.42 14.14 -11.08
N PHE A 164 -1.47 13.28 -11.46
CA PHE A 164 -0.54 13.54 -12.56
C PHE A 164 -1.15 13.29 -13.94
N LYS A 165 -2.44 12.93 -14.02
CA LYS A 165 -3.22 12.99 -15.25
C LYS A 165 -3.41 14.43 -15.71
N ASP A 166 -3.42 15.37 -14.77
CA ASP A 166 -3.38 16.79 -15.07
C ASP A 166 -1.99 17.18 -15.59
N LYS A 167 -1.95 17.83 -16.75
CA LYS A 167 -0.70 18.15 -17.44
C LYS A 167 0.11 19.20 -16.68
N GLU A 168 -0.54 20.18 -16.07
CA GLU A 168 0.16 21.23 -15.32
C GLU A 168 0.82 20.64 -14.08
N MET A 169 0.09 19.81 -13.33
CA MET A 169 0.63 19.08 -12.17
C MET A 169 1.78 18.15 -12.57
N TYR A 170 1.66 17.49 -13.73
CA TYR A 170 2.73 16.66 -14.27
C TYR A 170 3.99 17.48 -14.57
N GLU A 171 3.88 18.56 -15.35
CA GLU A 171 5.03 19.39 -15.74
C GLU A 171 5.68 20.10 -14.53
N LYS A 172 4.87 20.46 -13.53
CA LYS A 172 5.36 21.02 -12.26
C LYS A 172 6.18 20.01 -11.45
N THR A 173 5.90 18.72 -11.58
CA THR A 173 6.52 17.65 -10.77
C THR A 173 7.59 16.85 -11.51
N PHE A 174 7.47 16.74 -12.83
CA PHE A 174 8.28 15.83 -13.67
C PHE A 174 8.76 16.49 -14.97
N GLY A 175 8.51 17.79 -15.18
CA GLY A 175 8.80 18.45 -16.46
C GLY A 175 10.30 18.59 -16.80
N ASP A 176 11.18 18.31 -15.84
CA ASP A 176 12.63 18.27 -16.02
C ASP A 176 13.27 17.32 -15.01
N ASP A 177 14.55 16.99 -15.23
CA ASP A 177 15.31 16.04 -14.41
C ASP A 177 15.43 16.52 -12.95
N PHE A 178 15.58 17.83 -12.72
CA PHE A 178 15.68 18.39 -11.38
C PHE A 178 14.39 18.20 -10.57
N LYS A 179 13.22 18.45 -11.17
CA LYS A 179 11.92 18.20 -10.53
C LYS A 179 11.70 16.71 -10.28
N LEU A 180 12.08 15.86 -11.23
CA LEU A 180 12.00 14.41 -11.07
C LEU A 180 12.87 13.95 -9.88
N GLU A 181 14.12 14.38 -9.79
CA GLU A 181 15.01 14.08 -8.66
C GLU A 181 14.44 14.56 -7.33
N LYS A 182 13.89 15.79 -7.31
CA LYS A 182 13.22 16.34 -6.12
C LYS A 182 12.03 15.47 -5.70
N PHE A 183 11.23 15.00 -6.66
CA PHE A 183 10.12 14.08 -6.40
C PHE A 183 10.61 12.74 -5.88
N LEU A 184 11.70 12.17 -6.43
CA LEU A 184 12.31 10.94 -5.94
C LEU A 184 12.78 11.08 -4.49
N ARG A 185 13.43 12.21 -4.14
CA ARG A 185 13.78 12.54 -2.75
C ARG A 185 12.54 12.57 -1.85
N TRP A 186 11.47 13.22 -2.29
CA TRP A 186 10.22 13.25 -1.52
C TRP A 186 9.58 11.87 -1.35
N ARG A 187 9.64 11.01 -2.37
CA ARG A 187 9.14 9.63 -2.26
C ARG A 187 9.93 8.82 -1.25
N VAL A 188 11.26 8.98 -1.21
CA VAL A 188 12.11 8.41 -0.17
C VAL A 188 11.73 8.97 1.20
N GLN A 189 11.49 10.28 1.32
CA GLN A 189 11.05 10.91 2.57
C GLN A 189 9.77 10.27 3.13
N VAL A 190 8.76 10.06 2.29
CA VAL A 190 7.51 9.39 2.70
C VAL A 190 7.76 7.96 3.19
N LEU A 191 8.64 7.22 2.51
CA LEU A 191 9.00 5.86 2.91
C LEU A 191 9.78 5.84 4.24
N GLU A 192 10.74 6.73 4.42
CA GLU A 192 11.53 6.87 5.66
C GLU A 192 10.64 7.26 6.86
N ARG A 193 9.61 8.09 6.66
CA ARG A 193 8.57 8.33 7.69
C ARG A 193 7.88 7.05 8.13
N GLY A 194 7.55 6.17 7.17
CA GLY A 194 7.00 4.85 7.48
C GLY A 194 7.99 3.93 8.19
N ILE A 195 9.27 3.98 7.82
CA ILE A 195 10.33 3.18 8.43
C ILE A 195 10.59 3.58 9.89
N LYS A 196 10.50 4.88 10.22
CA LYS A 196 10.58 5.36 11.62
C LYS A 196 9.52 4.72 12.54
N LEU A 197 8.42 4.20 12.00
CA LEU A 197 7.36 3.52 12.75
C LEU A 197 7.64 2.02 12.99
N LEU A 198 8.72 1.47 12.42
CA LEU A 198 9.07 0.06 12.52
C LEU A 198 9.88 -0.22 13.78
N HIS A 199 9.69 -1.40 14.36
CA HIS A 199 10.36 -1.79 15.60
C HIS A 199 11.77 -2.36 15.36
N PHE A 200 11.99 -2.96 14.18
CA PHE A 200 13.17 -3.74 13.84
C PHE A 200 13.55 -4.77 14.90
N LYS A 201 12.59 -5.52 15.46
CA LYS A 201 12.85 -6.55 16.48
C LYS A 201 12.16 -7.88 16.17
N PRO A 202 12.66 -9.03 16.65
CA PRO A 202 11.96 -10.30 16.53
C PRO A 202 10.52 -10.22 17.07
N GLY A 203 9.57 -10.77 16.30
CA GLY A 203 8.13 -10.70 16.58
C GLY A 203 7.50 -9.31 16.48
N GLY A 204 8.28 -8.28 16.13
CA GLY A 204 7.81 -6.91 15.95
C GLY A 204 7.35 -6.61 14.52
N ILE A 205 6.77 -5.42 14.36
CA ILE A 205 6.39 -4.85 13.07
C ILE A 205 7.64 -4.33 12.38
N ASN A 206 8.04 -5.03 11.31
CA ASN A 206 9.31 -4.80 10.61
C ASN A 206 9.09 -4.47 9.13
N SER A 207 7.87 -4.16 8.73
CA SER A 207 7.41 -4.06 7.34
C SER A 207 6.20 -3.12 7.27
N ILE A 208 5.95 -2.58 6.09
CA ILE A 208 4.81 -1.70 5.79
C ILE A 208 3.84 -2.36 4.81
N ILE A 209 2.58 -1.93 4.86
CA ILE A 209 1.60 -2.21 3.81
C ILE A 209 1.66 -1.07 2.79
N GLN A 210 1.70 -1.42 1.50
CA GLN A 210 1.57 -0.43 0.43
C GLN A 210 0.21 -0.59 -0.23
N VAL A 211 -0.60 0.47 -0.19
CA VAL A 211 -1.83 0.59 -0.97
C VAL A 211 -1.54 1.51 -2.14
N THR A 212 -1.73 1.04 -3.36
CA THR A 212 -1.51 1.81 -4.59
C THR A 212 -2.82 1.94 -5.35
N ASP A 213 -3.29 3.17 -5.48
CA ASP A 213 -4.45 3.52 -6.28
C ASP A 213 -4.04 3.69 -7.75
N LEU A 214 -4.62 2.85 -8.62
CA LEU A 214 -4.39 2.87 -10.06
C LEU A 214 -5.46 3.66 -10.81
N LYS A 215 -6.44 4.25 -10.11
CA LYS A 215 -7.44 5.12 -10.74
C LYS A 215 -6.75 6.29 -11.43
N ASP A 216 -7.12 6.51 -12.69
CA ASP A 216 -6.64 7.62 -13.51
C ASP A 216 -5.11 7.73 -13.66
N MET A 217 -4.34 6.68 -13.32
CA MET A 217 -2.88 6.73 -13.38
C MET A 217 -2.37 6.95 -14.83
N PRO A 218 -1.57 8.01 -15.08
CA PRO A 218 -0.92 8.25 -16.38
C PRO A 218 -0.14 7.05 -16.90
N LYS A 219 -0.41 6.64 -18.15
CA LYS A 219 0.13 5.40 -18.72
C LYS A 219 1.60 5.50 -19.16
N ARG A 220 2.03 6.64 -19.69
CA ARG A 220 3.34 6.81 -20.36
C ARG A 220 4.35 7.62 -19.54
N GLU A 221 3.87 8.69 -18.96
CA GLU A 221 4.62 9.75 -18.27
C GLU A 221 5.15 9.31 -16.91
N LEU A 222 4.31 8.71 -16.07
CA LEU A 222 4.75 8.12 -14.80
C LEU A 222 5.69 6.92 -14.95
N ARG A 223 5.90 6.41 -16.17
CA ARG A 223 6.69 5.18 -16.37
C ARG A 223 8.14 5.40 -16.05
N VAL A 224 8.68 6.55 -16.42
CA VAL A 224 10.07 6.92 -16.12
C VAL A 224 10.22 7.08 -14.61
N ALA A 225 9.43 7.96 -13.99
CA ALA A 225 9.47 8.16 -12.54
C ALA A 225 9.26 6.84 -11.76
N SER A 226 8.30 6.02 -12.17
CA SER A 226 8.02 4.72 -11.55
C SER A 226 9.18 3.75 -11.66
N ASN A 227 9.87 3.70 -12.80
CA ASN A 227 11.04 2.83 -12.97
C ASN A 227 12.21 3.28 -12.08
N HIS A 228 12.44 4.59 -11.97
CA HIS A 228 13.46 5.13 -11.06
C HIS A 228 13.11 4.84 -9.60
N ILE A 229 11.86 5.06 -9.19
CA ILE A 229 11.38 4.73 -7.82
C ILE A 229 11.53 3.24 -7.53
N LEU A 230 11.16 2.39 -8.50
CA LEU A 230 11.26 0.95 -8.34
C LEU A 230 12.71 0.52 -8.16
N SER A 231 13.62 0.93 -9.04
CA SER A 231 15.05 0.59 -8.91
C SER A 231 15.60 1.08 -7.57
N LEU A 232 15.33 2.33 -7.21
CA LEU A 232 15.78 2.94 -5.96
C LEU A 232 15.30 2.12 -4.75
N PHE A 233 14.03 1.75 -4.71
CA PHE A 233 13.47 0.99 -3.59
C PHE A 233 13.95 -0.46 -3.53
N GLN A 234 14.24 -1.07 -4.68
CA GLN A 234 14.74 -2.44 -4.71
C GLN A 234 16.17 -2.58 -4.23
N ASP A 235 17.00 -1.60 -4.56
CA ASP A 235 18.42 -1.64 -4.19
C ASP A 235 18.64 -1.19 -2.74
N ASN A 236 17.79 -0.28 -2.23
CA ASN A 236 18.02 0.38 -0.95
C ASN A 236 17.03 0.03 0.18
N TYR A 237 15.87 -0.59 -0.12
CA TYR A 237 14.84 -0.91 0.87
C TYR A 237 14.40 -2.38 0.80
N PRO A 238 15.34 -3.34 0.97
CA PRO A 238 15.03 -4.76 0.87
C PRO A 238 14.04 -5.22 1.95
N GLU A 239 13.08 -6.06 1.55
CA GLU A 239 12.13 -6.71 2.46
C GLU A 239 11.39 -5.75 3.42
N MET A 240 11.06 -4.55 2.93
CA MET A 240 10.29 -3.56 3.69
C MET A 240 8.78 -3.66 3.50
N VAL A 241 8.30 -4.40 2.51
CA VAL A 241 6.86 -4.48 2.20
C VAL A 241 6.30 -5.84 2.59
N ALA A 242 5.34 -5.82 3.53
CA ALA A 242 4.56 -6.99 3.94
C ALA A 242 3.56 -7.38 2.85
N ARG A 243 2.82 -6.40 2.33
CA ARG A 243 1.79 -6.59 1.29
C ARG A 243 1.70 -5.38 0.37
N LYS A 244 1.48 -5.63 -0.92
CA LYS A 244 1.13 -4.63 -1.94
C LYS A 244 -0.32 -4.83 -2.36
N ILE A 245 -1.17 -3.85 -2.05
CA ILE A 245 -2.59 -3.83 -2.39
C ILE A 245 -2.80 -2.80 -3.49
N PHE A 246 -3.14 -3.26 -4.69
CA PHE A 246 -3.53 -2.39 -5.80
C PHE A 246 -5.05 -2.20 -5.76
N ILE A 247 -5.51 -0.96 -5.77
CA ILE A 247 -6.94 -0.60 -5.74
C ILE A 247 -7.34 0.18 -6.99
N ASN A 248 -8.64 0.21 -7.27
CA ASN A 248 -9.21 0.76 -8.51
C ASN A 248 -8.50 0.26 -9.76
N VAL A 249 -8.17 -1.03 -9.76
CA VAL A 249 -7.40 -1.63 -10.82
C VAL A 249 -8.24 -1.69 -12.11
N PRO A 250 -7.79 -1.07 -13.21
CA PRO A 250 -8.53 -1.10 -14.47
C PRO A 250 -8.67 -2.53 -15.01
N TRP A 251 -9.76 -2.81 -15.71
CA TRP A 251 -10.09 -4.17 -16.19
C TRP A 251 -8.96 -4.84 -17.00
N TYR A 252 -8.21 -4.07 -17.79
CA TYR A 252 -7.12 -4.57 -18.62
C TYR A 252 -5.92 -5.06 -17.81
N PHE A 253 -5.77 -4.62 -16.55
CA PHE A 253 -4.70 -5.08 -15.68
C PHE A 253 -4.83 -6.56 -15.37
N SER A 254 -6.06 -7.08 -15.22
CA SER A 254 -6.26 -8.52 -14.98
C SER A 254 -5.70 -9.36 -16.14
N VAL A 255 -5.79 -8.85 -17.38
CA VAL A 255 -5.20 -9.48 -18.57
C VAL A 255 -3.67 -9.42 -18.52
N LEU A 256 -3.10 -8.26 -18.17
CA LEU A 256 -1.64 -8.13 -18.00
C LEU A 256 -1.13 -9.05 -16.88
N TYR A 257 -1.79 -9.08 -15.73
CA TYR A 257 -1.43 -9.93 -14.61
C TYR A 257 -1.49 -11.41 -15.00
N SER A 258 -2.50 -11.87 -15.73
CA SER A 258 -2.53 -13.27 -16.18
C SER A 258 -1.35 -13.63 -17.09
N VAL A 259 -0.87 -12.70 -17.91
CA VAL A 259 0.30 -12.91 -18.79
C VAL A 259 1.60 -12.97 -18.00
N PHE A 260 1.79 -12.10 -17.01
CA PHE A 260 3.06 -12.03 -16.25
C PHE A 260 3.09 -12.94 -15.01
N SER A 261 1.93 -13.30 -14.46
CA SER A 261 1.86 -14.08 -13.23
C SER A 261 2.61 -15.41 -13.29
N PRO A 262 2.70 -16.17 -14.40
CA PRO A 262 3.50 -17.40 -14.44
C PRO A 262 4.98 -17.17 -14.10
N PHE A 263 5.51 -15.97 -14.37
CA PHE A 263 6.90 -15.59 -14.12
C PHE A 263 7.12 -15.00 -12.72
N LEU A 264 6.06 -14.75 -11.95
CA LEU A 264 6.16 -14.26 -10.57
C LEU A 264 6.40 -15.43 -9.61
N THR A 265 7.32 -15.22 -8.65
CA THR A 265 7.55 -16.17 -7.57
C THR A 265 6.31 -16.31 -6.69
N GLN A 266 6.19 -17.44 -5.98
CA GLN A 266 5.11 -17.64 -5.00
C GLN A 266 5.11 -16.56 -3.90
N ARG A 267 6.31 -16.08 -3.51
CA ARG A 267 6.48 -14.98 -2.56
C ARG A 267 5.89 -13.67 -3.08
N THR A 268 6.16 -13.32 -4.33
CA THR A 268 5.61 -12.10 -4.93
C THR A 268 4.09 -12.19 -5.12
N LYS A 269 3.59 -13.33 -5.59
CA LYS A 269 2.14 -13.56 -5.76
C LYS A 269 1.36 -13.41 -4.45
N SER A 270 1.88 -13.93 -3.35
CA SER A 270 1.22 -13.91 -2.04
C SER A 270 1.25 -12.54 -1.36
N LYS A 271 2.25 -11.70 -1.66
CA LYS A 271 2.28 -10.30 -1.22
C LYS A 271 1.29 -9.42 -2.00
N PHE A 272 0.80 -9.85 -3.16
CA PHE A 272 -0.01 -9.00 -4.03
C PHE A 272 -1.50 -9.22 -3.80
N VAL A 273 -2.23 -8.12 -3.67
CA VAL A 273 -3.69 -8.08 -3.63
C VAL A 273 -4.17 -7.12 -4.69
N ILE A 274 -5.13 -7.54 -5.50
CA ILE A 274 -5.67 -6.74 -6.61
C ILE A 274 -7.15 -6.54 -6.35
N SER A 275 -7.57 -5.28 -6.23
CA SER A 275 -8.96 -4.87 -6.11
C SER A 275 -9.42 -4.17 -7.38
N LYS A 276 -10.46 -4.70 -8.01
CA LYS A 276 -11.14 -4.05 -9.13
C LYS A 276 -11.83 -2.76 -8.65
N GLU A 277 -12.03 -1.83 -9.57
CA GLU A 277 -12.87 -0.66 -9.31
C GLU A 277 -14.25 -1.08 -8.77
N GLY A 278 -14.73 -0.37 -7.75
CA GLY A 278 -15.97 -0.67 -7.02
C GLY A 278 -15.83 -1.65 -5.85
N ASN A 279 -14.73 -2.41 -5.74
CA ASN A 279 -14.50 -3.40 -4.66
C ASN A 279 -13.43 -2.96 -3.65
N VAL A 280 -13.07 -1.67 -3.64
CA VAL A 280 -11.97 -1.13 -2.83
C VAL A 280 -12.19 -1.39 -1.34
N ALA A 281 -13.31 -0.91 -0.78
CA ALA A 281 -13.61 -1.09 0.64
C ALA A 281 -13.66 -2.58 1.05
N GLU A 282 -14.37 -3.42 0.28
CA GLU A 282 -14.43 -4.87 0.54
C GLU A 282 -13.04 -5.53 0.55
N THR A 283 -12.13 -5.07 -0.29
CA THR A 283 -10.78 -5.60 -0.33
C THR A 283 -9.93 -5.09 0.83
N LEU A 284 -10.01 -3.80 1.15
CA LEU A 284 -9.23 -3.20 2.23
C LEU A 284 -9.68 -3.72 3.61
N TYR A 285 -10.98 -3.95 3.83
CA TYR A 285 -11.52 -4.42 5.11
C TYR A 285 -10.99 -5.81 5.50
N LYS A 286 -10.49 -6.60 4.55
CA LYS A 286 -9.82 -7.88 4.82
C LYS A 286 -8.51 -7.72 5.57
N PHE A 287 -7.87 -6.56 5.45
CA PHE A 287 -6.51 -6.32 5.97
C PHE A 287 -6.46 -5.15 6.96
N ILE A 288 -7.27 -4.12 6.78
CA ILE A 288 -7.23 -2.87 7.54
C ILE A 288 -8.60 -2.63 8.15
N ARG A 289 -8.66 -2.19 9.41
CA ARG A 289 -9.93 -1.84 10.06
C ARG A 289 -10.52 -0.56 9.43
N PRO A 290 -11.85 -0.42 9.30
CA PRO A 290 -12.48 0.72 8.64
C PRO A 290 -12.06 2.08 9.20
N GLU A 291 -11.88 2.18 10.53
CA GLU A 291 -11.43 3.40 11.20
C GLU A 291 -10.01 3.85 10.83
N ASN A 292 -9.20 2.95 10.25
CA ASN A 292 -7.84 3.21 9.80
C ASN A 292 -7.75 3.42 8.28
N ILE A 293 -8.84 3.23 7.53
CA ILE A 293 -8.89 3.42 6.08
C ILE A 293 -9.34 4.85 5.78
N PRO A 294 -8.67 5.61 4.89
CA PRO A 294 -9.12 6.92 4.44
C PRO A 294 -10.55 6.92 3.91
N VAL A 295 -11.31 7.98 4.18
CA VAL A 295 -12.71 8.13 3.73
C VAL A 295 -12.87 7.96 2.21
N GLN A 296 -11.93 8.49 1.41
CA GLN A 296 -11.91 8.36 -0.05
C GLN A 296 -11.80 6.91 -0.56
N TYR A 297 -11.41 5.96 0.30
CA TYR A 297 -11.32 4.53 0.00
C TYR A 297 -12.42 3.70 0.68
N GLY A 298 -13.48 4.36 1.16
CA GLY A 298 -14.62 3.72 1.83
C GLY A 298 -14.33 3.34 3.28
N GLY A 299 -13.44 4.06 3.94
CA GLY A 299 -13.18 3.95 5.38
C GLY A 299 -13.76 5.12 6.19
N LEU A 300 -13.33 5.24 7.45
CA LEU A 300 -13.79 6.25 8.40
C LEU A 300 -12.65 7.15 8.91
N SER A 301 -11.44 7.01 8.38
CA SER A 301 -10.28 7.84 8.73
C SER A 301 -10.31 9.15 7.96
N ARG A 302 -10.40 10.28 8.67
CA ARG A 302 -10.27 11.63 8.09
C ARG A 302 -8.88 12.19 8.35
N LEU A 303 -8.27 12.84 7.35
CA LEU A 303 -7.02 13.56 7.55
C LEU A 303 -7.21 14.67 8.58
N GLY A 304 -6.27 14.81 9.52
CA GLY A 304 -6.32 15.84 10.58
C GLY A 304 -7.20 15.50 11.79
N GLY A 305 -7.87 14.35 11.83
CA GLY A 305 -8.77 13.96 12.94
C GLY A 305 -8.11 13.54 14.26
N SER A 306 -6.80 13.78 14.44
CA SER A 306 -6.02 13.31 15.60
C SER A 306 -6.19 14.18 16.86
N GLU A 307 -7.16 15.09 16.92
CA GLU A 307 -7.34 15.95 18.09
C GLU A 307 -8.10 15.29 19.26
N ASN A 308 -8.68 14.09 19.08
CA ASN A 308 -9.57 13.47 20.09
C ASN A 308 -9.21 12.03 20.49
N GLY A 309 -7.91 11.73 20.64
CA GLY A 309 -7.43 10.43 21.12
C GLY A 309 -7.62 9.29 20.11
N PRO A 310 -7.41 8.02 20.52
CA PRO A 310 -7.52 6.89 19.60
C PRO A 310 -8.94 6.79 19.04
N SER A 311 -9.07 6.72 17.72
CA SER A 311 -10.34 6.51 17.02
C SER A 311 -11.09 5.34 17.63
N LYS A 312 -12.36 5.56 18.01
CA LYS A 312 -13.22 4.47 18.46
C LYS A 312 -13.30 3.38 17.37
N PRO A 313 -13.23 2.09 17.75
CA PRO A 313 -13.38 0.99 16.81
C PRO A 313 -14.71 1.08 16.05
N ALA A 314 -14.67 0.83 14.75
CA ALA A 314 -15.87 0.75 13.93
C ALA A 314 -16.45 -0.66 13.94
N SER A 315 -17.77 -0.76 13.81
CA SER A 315 -18.47 -2.01 13.57
C SER A 315 -18.63 -2.24 12.07
N GLU A 316 -18.21 -3.41 11.59
CA GLU A 316 -18.36 -3.83 10.19
C GLU A 316 -19.68 -4.61 10.01
N PHE A 317 -20.39 -4.39 8.90
CA PHE A 317 -21.55 -5.19 8.52
C PHE A 317 -21.66 -5.34 6.99
N THR A 318 -22.55 -6.22 6.53
CA THR A 318 -22.82 -6.41 5.10
C THR A 318 -24.29 -6.12 4.81
N VAL A 319 -24.54 -5.43 3.71
CA VAL A 319 -25.89 -5.20 3.17
C VAL A 319 -25.99 -6.02 1.88
N LYS A 320 -26.84 -7.05 1.85
CA LYS A 320 -27.02 -7.83 0.60
C LYS A 320 -27.81 -7.00 -0.41
N GLY A 321 -27.78 -7.43 -1.66
CA GLY A 321 -28.66 -6.86 -2.67
C GLY A 321 -30.11 -7.19 -2.36
N GLY A 322 -31.02 -6.22 -2.50
CA GLY A 322 -32.43 -6.41 -2.21
C GLY A 322 -32.80 -6.21 -0.74
N GLU A 323 -31.85 -5.89 0.14
CA GLU A 323 -32.07 -5.76 1.58
C GLU A 323 -31.94 -4.29 2.05
N LYS A 324 -32.70 -3.96 3.10
CA LYS A 324 -32.54 -2.76 3.91
C LYS A 324 -32.05 -3.17 5.30
N VAL A 325 -31.01 -2.50 5.79
CA VAL A 325 -30.42 -2.75 7.12
C VAL A 325 -30.61 -1.51 7.99
N ASN A 326 -31.16 -1.72 9.18
CA ASN A 326 -31.38 -0.67 10.18
C ASN A 326 -30.46 -0.89 11.38
N ILE A 327 -29.62 0.09 11.67
CA ILE A 327 -28.78 0.13 12.86
C ILE A 327 -29.53 0.92 13.93
N GLN A 328 -29.76 0.32 15.08
CA GLN A 328 -30.47 0.97 16.19
C GLN A 328 -29.48 1.32 17.31
N ILE A 329 -29.46 2.58 17.70
CA ILE A 329 -28.74 3.09 18.86
C ILE A 329 -29.79 3.37 19.93
N GLU A 330 -29.90 2.43 20.87
CA GLU A 330 -30.89 2.42 21.94
C GLU A 330 -30.41 3.21 23.17
N GLY A 331 -31.32 3.50 24.09
CA GLY A 331 -31.00 4.06 25.41
C GLY A 331 -30.52 5.52 25.37
N ILE A 332 -31.02 6.31 24.43
CA ILE A 332 -30.69 7.74 24.34
C ILE A 332 -31.56 8.48 25.35
N GLU A 333 -30.91 9.20 26.26
CA GLU A 333 -31.56 10.07 27.25
C GLU A 333 -31.84 11.46 26.69
N ALA A 334 -32.81 12.16 27.28
CA ALA A 334 -33.08 13.56 26.95
C ALA A 334 -31.84 14.43 27.20
N GLY A 335 -31.52 15.31 26.25
CA GLY A 335 -30.34 16.17 26.26
C GLY A 335 -29.04 15.47 25.83
N ALA A 336 -29.05 14.17 25.52
CA ALA A 336 -27.88 13.49 25.01
C ALA A 336 -27.57 13.87 23.55
N THR A 337 -26.30 14.04 23.22
CA THR A 337 -25.82 14.24 21.85
C THR A 337 -25.26 12.94 21.28
N ILE A 338 -25.82 12.50 20.16
CA ILE A 338 -25.35 11.38 19.37
C ILE A 338 -24.50 11.94 18.24
N THR A 339 -23.29 11.43 18.08
CA THR A 339 -22.44 11.68 16.91
C THR A 339 -22.14 10.34 16.27
N TRP A 340 -22.32 10.22 14.96
CA TRP A 340 -22.04 8.99 14.24
C TRP A 340 -21.26 9.23 12.95
N ASP A 341 -20.52 8.20 12.57
CA ASP A 341 -19.94 8.05 11.25
C ASP A 341 -20.47 6.76 10.62
N ILE A 342 -20.83 6.82 9.35
CA ILE A 342 -21.24 5.64 8.59
C ILE A 342 -20.74 5.73 7.15
N VAL A 343 -20.29 4.60 6.63
CA VAL A 343 -19.87 4.43 5.24
C VAL A 343 -20.26 3.03 4.78
N VAL A 344 -20.61 2.87 3.51
CA VAL A 344 -20.60 1.56 2.85
C VAL A 344 -19.85 1.66 1.52
N GLY A 345 -19.17 0.59 1.15
CA GLY A 345 -18.28 0.54 0.00
C GLY A 345 -19.01 0.84 -1.31
N GLY A 346 -18.57 1.91 -1.99
CA GLY A 346 -19.03 2.28 -3.34
C GLY A 346 -20.52 2.59 -3.40
N TRP A 347 -21.00 3.50 -2.56
CA TRP A 347 -22.42 3.79 -2.36
C TRP A 347 -23.23 4.11 -3.61
N GLU A 348 -24.25 3.33 -3.90
CA GLU A 348 -25.27 3.63 -4.91
C GLU A 348 -26.57 3.08 -4.33
N LEU A 349 -27.02 3.71 -3.26
CA LEU A 349 -28.07 3.22 -2.37
C LEU A 349 -28.74 4.39 -1.67
N GLU A 350 -29.83 4.14 -0.96
CA GLU A 350 -30.49 5.16 -0.16
C GLU A 350 -30.06 5.07 1.30
N TYR A 351 -29.85 6.23 1.93
CA TYR A 351 -29.50 6.37 3.33
C TYR A 351 -30.44 7.37 4.00
N CYS A 352 -30.86 7.07 5.23
CA CYS A 352 -31.53 8.03 6.12
C CYS A 352 -31.15 7.80 7.58
N ALA A 353 -31.41 8.83 8.40
CA ALA A 353 -31.28 8.76 9.84
C ALA A 353 -32.54 9.31 10.51
N GLU A 354 -33.09 8.57 11.47
CA GLU A 354 -34.33 8.89 12.14
C GLU A 354 -34.17 8.77 13.66
N PHE A 355 -34.76 9.70 14.40
CA PHE A 355 -34.89 9.58 15.85
C PHE A 355 -36.32 9.22 16.20
N VAL A 356 -36.49 8.17 17.01
CA VAL A 356 -37.79 7.67 17.44
C VAL A 356 -37.90 7.88 18.95
N PRO A 357 -38.74 8.85 19.41
CA PRO A 357 -39.03 9.03 20.82
C PRO A 357 -39.62 7.80 21.48
N ILE A 358 -39.34 7.59 22.77
CA ILE A 358 -39.94 6.50 23.55
C ILE A 358 -41.36 6.83 24.05
N ALA A 359 -41.69 8.12 24.14
CA ALA A 359 -42.98 8.57 24.64
C ALA A 359 -44.12 8.15 23.71
N GLU A 360 -45.20 7.60 24.27
CA GLU A 360 -46.40 7.24 23.51
C GLU A 360 -46.99 8.48 22.81
N GLY A 361 -47.16 8.39 21.49
CA GLY A 361 -47.64 9.51 20.65
C GLY A 361 -46.53 10.41 20.09
N GLY A 362 -45.26 10.15 20.39
CA GLY A 362 -44.14 10.85 19.77
C GLY A 362 -44.01 10.57 18.27
N TYR A 363 -43.78 11.62 17.48
CA TYR A 363 -43.55 11.48 16.04
C TYR A 363 -42.09 11.15 15.75
N THR A 364 -41.84 10.23 14.81
CA THR A 364 -40.48 9.97 14.30
C THR A 364 -39.91 11.23 13.66
N ILE A 365 -38.73 11.63 14.10
CA ILE A 365 -38.02 12.81 13.61
C ILE A 365 -37.05 12.37 12.52
N ALA A 366 -37.24 12.85 11.29
CA ALA A 366 -36.28 12.66 10.20
C ALA A 366 -35.05 13.55 10.42
N VAL A 367 -34.02 12.98 11.05
CA VAL A 367 -32.75 13.66 11.34
C VAL A 367 -31.96 13.89 10.06
N GLU A 368 -31.92 12.88 9.19
CA GLU A 368 -31.46 12.99 7.81
C GLU A 368 -32.52 12.39 6.89
N LYS A 369 -33.06 13.21 5.99
CA LYS A 369 -34.09 12.77 5.05
C LYS A 369 -33.54 11.67 4.13
N PRO A 370 -34.37 10.69 3.73
CA PRO A 370 -33.97 9.70 2.75
C PRO A 370 -33.39 10.35 1.49
N ARG A 371 -32.16 9.98 1.17
CA ARG A 371 -31.47 10.45 -0.02
C ARG A 371 -30.62 9.35 -0.62
N LYS A 372 -30.52 9.38 -1.95
CA LYS A 372 -29.60 8.50 -2.68
C LYS A 372 -28.18 9.01 -2.53
N ILE A 373 -27.29 8.13 -2.09
CA ILE A 373 -25.86 8.41 -2.00
C ILE A 373 -25.16 7.96 -3.28
N ALA A 374 -24.27 8.79 -3.80
CA ALA A 374 -23.49 8.51 -5.01
C ALA A 374 -22.21 7.71 -4.74
N ALA A 375 -21.68 7.03 -5.77
CA ALA A 375 -20.58 6.06 -5.63
C ALA A 375 -19.27 6.67 -5.11
N ALA A 376 -19.08 7.95 -5.37
CA ALA A 376 -17.92 8.73 -4.99
C ALA A 376 -18.11 9.48 -3.65
N GLU A 377 -19.29 9.39 -3.03
CA GLU A 377 -19.55 10.10 -1.78
C GLU A 377 -18.79 9.43 -0.62
N GLU A 378 -18.21 10.27 0.24
CA GLU A 378 -17.43 9.84 1.38
C GLU A 378 -18.31 9.41 2.57
N ALA A 379 -17.67 9.00 3.67
CA ALA A 379 -18.35 8.64 4.90
C ALA A 379 -19.18 9.81 5.45
N VAL A 380 -20.46 9.55 5.73
CA VAL A 380 -21.34 10.51 6.40
C VAL A 380 -20.87 10.69 7.84
N HIS A 381 -20.72 11.96 8.23
CA HIS A 381 -20.54 12.39 9.61
C HIS A 381 -21.73 13.26 10.00
N ASN A 382 -22.42 12.92 11.07
CA ASN A 382 -23.55 13.73 11.51
C ASN A 382 -23.73 13.66 13.03
N LEU A 383 -24.47 14.62 13.58
CA LEU A 383 -24.77 14.72 14.99
C LEU A 383 -26.22 15.11 15.23
N TYR A 384 -26.77 14.67 16.35
CA TYR A 384 -28.12 14.99 16.78
C TYR A 384 -28.18 15.09 18.30
N THR A 385 -28.81 16.14 18.81
CA THR A 385 -29.08 16.28 20.25
C THR A 385 -30.55 15.96 20.50
N ALA A 386 -30.79 14.88 21.24
CA ALA A 386 -32.12 14.41 21.55
C ALA A 386 -32.78 15.36 22.56
N LYS A 387 -34.02 15.79 22.28
CA LYS A 387 -34.80 16.62 23.21
C LYS A 387 -35.52 15.79 24.27
N GLU A 388 -35.72 14.51 23.98
CA GLU A 388 -36.43 13.55 24.81
C GLU A 388 -35.75 12.19 24.72
N ALA A 389 -36.15 11.24 25.57
CA ALA A 389 -35.60 9.89 25.55
C ALA A 389 -36.11 9.11 24.33
N GLY A 390 -35.27 8.25 23.75
CA GLY A 390 -35.63 7.48 22.56
C GLY A 390 -34.49 6.67 21.98
N LYS A 391 -34.55 6.43 20.67
CA LYS A 391 -33.53 5.72 19.91
C LYS A 391 -33.24 6.36 18.56
N MET A 392 -32.02 6.18 18.07
CA MET A 392 -31.61 6.59 16.74
C MET A 392 -31.59 5.38 15.81
N VAL A 393 -32.13 5.53 14.60
CA VAL A 393 -32.17 4.49 13.57
C VAL A 393 -31.45 5.00 12.34
N LEU A 394 -30.34 4.34 11.97
CA LEU A 394 -29.64 4.60 10.71
C LEU A 394 -30.05 3.53 9.71
N SER A 395 -30.67 3.93 8.61
CA SER A 395 -31.17 3.00 7.59
C SER A 395 -30.29 3.04 6.34
N VAL A 396 -29.81 1.87 5.92
CA VAL A 396 -29.10 1.67 4.66
C VAL A 396 -29.93 0.77 3.76
N ASP A 397 -30.47 1.33 2.68
CA ASP A 397 -31.39 0.66 1.78
C ASP A 397 -30.71 0.33 0.44
N ASN A 398 -30.38 -0.94 0.25
CA ASN A 398 -29.77 -1.48 -0.97
C ASN A 398 -30.79 -2.31 -1.78
N THR A 399 -32.09 -2.04 -1.62
CA THR A 399 -33.17 -2.76 -2.32
C THR A 399 -33.11 -2.59 -3.84
N SER A 400 -32.59 -1.46 -4.32
CA SER A 400 -32.43 -1.17 -5.75
C SER A 400 -31.25 -1.89 -6.43
N SER A 401 -30.42 -2.64 -5.68
CA SER A 401 -29.24 -3.31 -6.19
C SER A 401 -29.29 -4.81 -5.92
N ARG A 402 -28.67 -5.61 -6.79
CA ARG A 402 -28.46 -7.05 -6.55
C ARG A 402 -27.08 -7.35 -5.95
N LYS A 403 -26.19 -6.36 -5.89
CA LYS A 403 -24.82 -6.55 -5.39
C LYS A 403 -24.79 -6.35 -3.88
N LYS A 404 -24.11 -7.27 -3.18
CA LYS A 404 -23.75 -7.08 -1.78
C LYS A 404 -22.78 -5.90 -1.63
N LYS A 405 -22.81 -5.24 -0.48
CA LYS A 405 -21.87 -4.16 -0.13
C LYS A 405 -21.40 -4.34 1.32
N VAL A 406 -20.13 -4.01 1.60
CA VAL A 406 -19.60 -3.95 2.96
C VAL A 406 -19.80 -2.55 3.53
N ALA A 407 -20.03 -2.46 4.83
CA ALA A 407 -20.36 -1.24 5.53
C ALA A 407 -19.62 -1.15 6.85
N ALA A 408 -19.39 0.07 7.31
CA ALA A 408 -18.83 0.33 8.62
C ALA A 408 -19.52 1.54 9.27
N TYR A 409 -19.71 1.46 10.58
CA TYR A 409 -20.22 2.59 11.34
C TYR A 409 -19.57 2.67 12.73
N ARG A 410 -19.57 3.86 13.31
CA ARG A 410 -19.26 4.07 14.73
C ARG A 410 -20.11 5.21 15.26
N TYR A 411 -20.36 5.23 16.56
CA TYR A 411 -21.10 6.31 17.19
C TYR A 411 -20.61 6.61 18.61
N ILE A 412 -20.97 7.79 19.09
CA ILE A 412 -20.73 8.27 20.45
C ILE A 412 -22.03 8.88 20.94
N VAL A 413 -22.48 8.46 22.12
CA VAL A 413 -23.55 9.14 22.85
C VAL A 413 -22.89 9.87 24.02
N ARG A 414 -22.97 11.21 24.03
CA ARG A 414 -22.52 12.05 25.12
C ARG A 414 -23.73 12.52 25.91
N LYS A 415 -23.75 12.20 27.21
CA LYS A 415 -24.79 12.70 28.11
C LYS A 415 -24.61 14.22 28.31
N SER A 416 -25.72 14.91 28.52
CA SER A 416 -25.66 16.30 28.97
C SER A 416 -24.93 16.35 30.30
N THR A 417 -23.77 17.00 30.35
CA THR A 417 -23.17 17.41 31.63
C THR A 417 -24.06 18.50 32.19
N SER A 418 -24.91 18.13 33.14
CA SER A 418 -25.56 19.10 34.02
C SER A 418 -24.43 19.93 34.66
N ALA A 419 -24.32 21.19 34.29
CA ALA A 419 -23.59 22.16 35.10
C ALA A 419 -24.32 22.21 36.45
N PHE A 420 -23.62 21.80 37.51
CA PHE A 420 -24.08 21.97 38.88
C PHE A 420 -24.19 23.46 39.24
#